data_AF-A0A258BKZ2-F1
#
_entry.id   AF-A0A258BKZ2-F1
#
_cell.length_a   1.000
_cell.length_b   1.000
_cell.length_c   1.000
_cell.angle_alpha   90.00
_cell.angle_beta   90.00
_cell.angle_gamma   90.00
#
_symmetry.space_group_name_H-M   'P 1'
#
loop_
_entity.id
_entity.type
_entity.pdbx_description
1 polymer ?
#
loop_
_entity_poly.entity_id
_entity_poly.type
_entity_poly.pdbx_seq_one_letter_code
_entity_poly.pdbx_strand_id
1 'polypeptide(L)'
;RSAEGRAVIVGGDFNRRLEAEGDPVWAGLNDGDPASLFIAGAGTGPSCDPRYKEFIDFLVLNEPARSRKIAGSFHETTYDTPARPSDHCPISVDLIHID
;
A
#
# COMPACT_ATOMS: atom_id res chain seq x y z
N ARG A 1 4.60 -16.92 -7.89
CA ARG A 1 5.34 -16.13 -6.87
C ARG A 1 4.68 -16.22 -5.50
N SER A 2 3.47 -15.67 -5.29
CA SER A 2 2.78 -15.78 -4.00
C SER A 2 2.44 -17.24 -3.62
N ALA A 3 1.82 -18.00 -4.54
CA ALA A 3 1.55 -19.43 -4.36
C ALA A 3 2.81 -20.31 -4.20
N GLU A 4 4.00 -19.78 -4.54
CA GLU A 4 5.29 -20.45 -4.30
C GLU A 4 5.89 -20.09 -2.93
N GLY A 5 5.16 -19.35 -2.08
CA GLY A 5 5.63 -18.87 -0.78
C GLY A 5 6.65 -17.73 -0.83
N ARG A 6 6.87 -17.10 -1.99
CA ARG A 6 7.80 -15.97 -2.11
C ARG A 6 7.18 -14.67 -1.61
N ALA A 7 7.99 -13.79 -1.02
CA ALA A 7 7.57 -12.43 -0.71
C ALA A 7 7.22 -11.66 -2.01
N VAL A 8 6.04 -11.04 -2.02
CA VAL A 8 5.52 -10.25 -3.13
C VAL A 8 4.95 -8.95 -2.58
N ILE A 9 5.32 -7.85 -3.23
CA ILE A 9 4.71 -6.54 -3.07
C ILE A 9 4.21 -6.11 -4.45
N VAL A 10 2.96 -5.69 -4.52
CA VAL A 10 2.38 -5.00 -5.68
C VAL A 10 2.16 -3.56 -5.27
N GLY A 11 2.70 -2.62 -6.04
CA GLY A 11 2.73 -1.21 -5.66
C GLY A 11 2.47 -0.25 -6.81
N GLY A 12 1.84 0.87 -6.51
CA GLY A 12 1.62 1.97 -7.45
C GLY A 12 0.27 2.65 -7.24
N ASP A 13 -0.12 3.49 -8.21
CA ASP A 13 -1.46 4.05 -8.33
C ASP A 13 -2.44 3.00 -8.88
N PHE A 14 -3.40 2.60 -8.07
CA PHE A 14 -4.43 1.63 -8.46
C PHE A 14 -5.66 2.34 -9.07
N ASN A 15 -5.67 3.67 -9.04
CA ASN A 15 -6.76 4.53 -9.48
C ASN A 15 -8.12 4.12 -8.87
N ARG A 16 -8.07 3.58 -7.64
CA ARG A 16 -9.22 3.04 -6.89
C ARG A 16 -8.93 3.13 -5.40
N ARG A 17 -9.93 3.47 -4.61
CA ARG A 17 -9.85 3.52 -3.14
C ARG A 17 -10.09 2.13 -2.56
N LEU A 18 -9.04 1.31 -2.41
CA LEU A 18 -9.18 -0.09 -1.97
C LEU A 18 -9.71 -0.23 -0.54
N GLU A 19 -9.48 0.77 0.31
CA GLU A 19 -9.96 0.78 1.70
C GLU A 19 -11.38 1.35 1.86
N ALA A 20 -12.05 1.70 0.77
CA ALA A 20 -13.46 2.07 0.82
C ALA A 20 -14.29 0.90 1.39
N GLU A 21 -15.22 1.22 2.29
CA GLU A 21 -16.06 0.22 2.95
C GLU A 21 -16.80 -0.63 1.91
N GLY A 22 -16.62 -1.96 1.98
CA GLY A 22 -17.25 -2.91 1.07
C GLY A 22 -16.74 -2.87 -0.36
N ASP A 23 -15.52 -2.37 -0.62
CA ASP A 23 -14.98 -2.34 -1.98
C ASP A 23 -14.93 -3.75 -2.62
N PRO A 24 -15.68 -3.99 -3.71
CA PRO A 24 -15.81 -5.33 -4.28
C PRO A 24 -14.54 -5.82 -4.97
N VAL A 25 -13.67 -4.91 -5.43
CA VAL A 25 -12.40 -5.30 -6.04
C VAL A 25 -11.43 -5.75 -4.96
N TRP A 26 -11.32 -5.02 -3.86
CA TRP A 26 -10.53 -5.46 -2.71
C TRP A 26 -11.03 -6.80 -2.16
N ALA A 27 -12.36 -6.95 -2.00
CA ALA A 27 -12.96 -8.21 -1.54
C ALA A 27 -12.65 -9.39 -2.49
N GLY A 28 -12.68 -9.17 -3.80
CA GLY A 28 -12.33 -10.20 -4.79
C GLY A 28 -10.82 -10.48 -4.88
N LEU A 29 -9.96 -9.48 -4.68
CA LEU A 29 -8.50 -9.66 -4.64
C LEU A 29 -8.06 -10.38 -3.36
N ASN A 30 -8.83 -10.25 -2.27
CA ASN A 30 -8.51 -10.78 -0.95
C ASN A 30 -9.58 -11.77 -0.47
N ASP A 31 -10.00 -12.67 -1.35
CA ASP A 31 -11.04 -13.69 -1.11
C ASP A 31 -10.53 -14.94 -0.35
N GLY A 32 -9.22 -15.01 -0.10
CA GLY A 32 -8.55 -16.10 0.58
C GLY A 32 -7.89 -17.13 -0.34
N ASP A 33 -7.98 -16.97 -1.67
CA ASP A 33 -7.27 -17.80 -2.65
C ASP A 33 -6.50 -16.97 -3.71
N PRO A 34 -5.17 -16.86 -3.62
CA PRO A 34 -4.28 -17.44 -2.60
C PRO A 34 -4.41 -16.73 -1.25
N ALA A 35 -3.64 -17.17 -0.24
CA ALA A 35 -3.63 -16.61 1.11
C ALA A 35 -3.64 -15.07 1.17
N SER A 36 -4.20 -14.54 2.26
CA SER A 36 -4.59 -13.14 2.42
C SER A 36 -3.53 -12.10 2.01
N LEU A 37 -4.02 -11.03 1.41
CA LEU A 37 -3.31 -9.80 1.07
C LEU A 37 -3.49 -8.75 2.17
N PHE A 38 -2.52 -7.85 2.26
CA PHE A 38 -2.47 -6.81 3.29
C PHE A 38 -2.09 -5.47 2.67
N ILE A 39 -2.81 -4.41 3.03
CA ILE A 39 -2.46 -3.04 2.68
C ILE A 39 -1.42 -2.52 3.67
N ALA A 40 -0.29 -2.01 3.16
CA ALA A 40 0.86 -1.66 3.99
C ALA A 40 0.60 -0.54 5.00
N GLY A 41 -0.25 0.41 4.63
CA GLY A 41 -0.64 1.59 5.41
C GLY A 41 -2.07 1.53 5.93
N ALA A 42 -2.66 0.34 6.06
CA ALA A 42 -4.08 0.17 6.36
C ALA A 42 -4.55 1.06 7.53
N GLY A 43 -5.66 1.78 7.34
CA GLY A 43 -6.21 2.73 8.30
C GLY A 43 -5.50 4.09 8.36
N THR A 44 -4.50 4.34 7.51
CA THR A 44 -3.82 5.65 7.39
C THR A 44 -4.44 6.43 6.24
N GLY A 45 -4.64 7.75 6.42
CA GLY A 45 -5.11 8.65 5.36
C GLY A 45 -3.98 9.44 4.71
N PRO A 46 -4.19 9.95 3.48
CA PRO A 46 -3.24 10.85 2.81
C PRO A 46 -3.13 12.19 3.53
N SER A 47 -1.95 12.77 3.46
CA SER A 47 -1.56 14.05 4.03
C SER A 47 -1.00 15.03 2.98
N CYS A 48 -0.60 14.54 1.81
CA CYS A 48 0.00 15.32 0.73
C CYS A 48 -0.90 16.42 0.15
N ASP A 49 -2.19 16.13 -0.03
CA ASP A 49 -3.16 17.09 -0.55
C ASP A 49 -4.45 17.01 0.27
N PRO A 50 -4.81 18.09 1.00
CA PRO A 50 -5.92 18.08 1.94
C PRO A 50 -7.29 17.91 1.27
N ARG A 51 -7.37 17.97 -0.07
CA ARG A 51 -8.60 17.70 -0.81
C ARG A 51 -8.98 16.22 -0.76
N TYR A 52 -8.01 15.32 -0.62
CA TYR A 52 -8.23 13.89 -0.64
C TYR A 52 -8.20 13.32 0.78
N LYS A 53 -9.08 12.35 1.03
CA LYS A 53 -9.24 11.70 2.35
C LYS A 53 -8.86 10.22 2.34
N GLU A 54 -8.60 9.67 1.17
CA GLU A 54 -8.38 8.26 0.92
C GLU A 54 -7.27 8.13 -0.13
N PHE A 55 -6.41 7.13 0.02
CA PHE A 55 -5.39 6.81 -0.97
C PHE A 55 -5.97 6.14 -2.23
N ILE A 56 -5.28 6.33 -3.34
CA ILE A 56 -5.39 5.50 -4.55
C ILE A 56 -4.07 4.80 -4.89
N ASP A 57 -2.95 5.33 -4.37
CA ASP A 57 -1.67 4.65 -4.32
C ASP A 57 -1.64 3.63 -3.19
N PHE A 58 -1.29 2.38 -3.49
CA PHE A 58 -1.20 1.32 -2.49
C PHE A 58 0.08 0.52 -2.65
N LEU A 59 0.56 0.00 -1.51
CA LEU A 59 1.49 -1.12 -1.45
C LEU A 59 0.74 -2.30 -0.85
N VAL A 60 0.52 -3.35 -1.64
CA VAL A 60 -0.19 -4.57 -1.25
C VAL A 60 0.83 -5.70 -1.07
N LEU A 61 0.82 -6.31 0.11
CA LEU A 61 1.77 -7.35 0.52
C LEU A 61 1.05 -8.69 0.64
N ASN A 62 1.74 -9.77 0.31
CA ASN A 62 1.39 -11.09 0.82
C ASN A 62 2.04 -11.33 2.19
N GLU A 63 1.67 -12.43 2.86
CA GLU A 63 2.15 -12.75 4.22
C GLU A 63 3.69 -12.76 4.37
N PRO A 64 4.49 -13.40 3.49
CA PRO A 64 5.95 -13.36 3.60
C PRO A 64 6.56 -11.97 3.41
N ALA A 65 5.93 -11.07 2.66
CA ALA A 65 6.37 -9.68 2.55
C ALA A 65 5.94 -8.88 3.80
N ARG A 66 4.71 -9.10 4.28
CA ARG A 66 4.20 -8.47 5.51
C ARG A 66 5.08 -8.79 6.72
N SER A 67 5.52 -10.03 6.87
CA SER A 67 6.38 -10.43 8.00
C SER A 67 7.77 -9.77 7.98
N ARG A 68 8.21 -9.27 6.82
CA ARG A 68 9.46 -8.52 6.66
C ARG A 68 9.26 -7.01 6.79
N LYS A 69 8.03 -6.50 6.68
CA LYS A 69 7.75 -5.08 6.82
C LYS A 69 8.05 -4.61 8.24
N ILE A 70 8.83 -3.55 8.37
CA ILE A 70 9.09 -2.90 9.66
C ILE A 70 7.77 -2.29 10.17
N ALA A 71 7.43 -2.55 11.44
CA ALA A 71 6.23 -1.99 12.05
C ALA A 71 6.32 -0.46 12.07
N GLY A 72 5.25 0.24 11.66
CA GLY A 72 5.24 1.71 11.59
C GLY A 72 6.04 2.33 10.44
N SER A 73 6.63 1.55 9.52
CA SER A 73 7.46 2.10 8.43
C SER A 73 6.68 2.65 7.22
N PHE A 74 5.34 2.62 7.24
CA PHE A 74 4.58 3.21 6.14
C PHE A 74 4.73 4.73 6.17
N HIS A 75 5.08 5.32 5.04
CA HIS A 75 5.31 6.75 4.92
C HIS A 75 4.79 7.29 3.58
N GLU A 76 4.23 8.49 3.61
CA GLU A 76 3.91 9.29 2.43
C GLU A 76 4.90 10.47 2.38
N THR A 77 5.69 10.55 1.32
CA THR A 77 6.66 11.63 1.12
C THR A 77 5.96 12.83 0.49
N THR A 78 5.74 13.89 1.28
CA THR A 78 5.06 15.11 0.81
C THR A 78 6.01 16.10 0.13
N TYR A 79 5.47 17.01 -0.68
CA TYR A 79 6.23 18.10 -1.27
C TYR A 79 6.31 19.31 -0.33
N ASP A 80 7.54 19.72 0.03
CA ASP A 80 7.80 20.86 0.91
C ASP A 80 7.83 22.22 0.19
N THR A 81 7.65 22.22 -1.13
CA THR A 81 7.71 23.44 -1.96
C THR A 81 6.46 23.58 -2.83
N PRO A 82 6.16 24.79 -3.34
CA PRO A 82 5.08 24.97 -4.30
C PRO A 82 5.27 24.20 -5.60
N ALA A 83 6.52 23.85 -5.96
CA ALA A 83 6.80 23.04 -7.13
C ALA A 83 6.42 21.58 -6.85
N ARG A 84 5.36 21.12 -7.51
CA ARG A 84 4.89 19.73 -7.44
C ARG A 84 5.23 19.02 -8.76
N PRO A 85 6.21 18.08 -8.75
CA PRO A 85 6.58 17.33 -9.95
C PRO A 85 5.53 16.29 -10.38
N SER A 86 4.58 15.95 -9.50
CA SER A 86 3.45 15.06 -9.76
C SER A 86 2.21 15.54 -8.99
N ASP A 87 1.04 15.09 -9.41
CA ASP A 87 -0.22 15.21 -8.67
C ASP A 87 -0.42 14.12 -7.60
N HIS A 88 0.51 13.15 -7.55
CA HIS A 88 0.60 12.12 -6.50
C HIS A 88 1.84 12.33 -5.62
N CYS A 89 1.77 11.89 -4.37
CA CYS A 89 2.92 11.79 -3.48
C CYS A 89 3.41 10.35 -3.37
N PRO A 90 4.73 10.08 -3.38
CA PRO A 90 5.26 8.74 -3.20
C PRO A 90 4.88 8.14 -1.85
N ILE A 91 4.56 6.85 -1.83
CA ILE A 91 4.43 6.05 -0.60
C ILE A 91 5.54 5.01 -0.52
N SER A 92 5.97 4.69 0.70
CA SER A 92 7.04 3.73 0.94
C SER A 92 6.78 2.89 2.19
N VAL A 93 7.52 1.78 2.27
CA VAL A 93 7.72 0.97 3.48
C VAL A 93 9.15 0.50 3.55
N ASP A 94 9.65 0.35 4.77
CA ASP A 94 10.92 -0.33 5.03
C ASP A 94 10.71 -1.82 5.28
N LEU A 95 11.62 -2.63 4.76
CA LEU A 95 11.67 -4.08 4.94
C LEU A 95 12.96 -4.47 5.67
N ILE A 96 12.89 -5.50 6.51
CA ILE A 96 14.05 -6.15 7.10
C ILE A 96 14.80 -6.88 5.97
N HIS A 97 16.09 -6.58 5.85
CA HIS A 97 17.01 -7.38 5.04
C HIS A 97 17.40 -8.63 5.82
N ILE A 98 17.29 -9.80 5.18
CA ILE A 98 17.80 -11.05 5.74
C ILE A 98 18.90 -11.51 4.79
N ASP A 99 20.13 -11.57 5.32
CA ASP A 99 21.34 -12.04 4.62
C ASP A 99 21.24 -13.52 4.22
#